data_AF-A0AA88RD01-F1
#
_entry.id   AF-A0AA88RD01-F1
#
_cell.length_a   1.000
_cell.length_b   1.000
_cell.length_c   1.000
_cell.angle_alpha   90.00
_cell.angle_beta   90.00
_cell.angle_gamma   90.00
#
_symmetry.space_group_name_H-M   'P 1'
#
loop_
_entity.id
_entity.type
_entity.pdbx_description
1 polymer ?
#
loop_
_entity_poly.entity_id
_entity_poly.type
_entity_poly.pdbx_seq_one_letter_code
_entity_poly.pdbx_strand_id
1 'polypeptide(L)'
;MAYSLPSCSSGHDVFLSFRGEDTRRNFVDHLYRRLCEQSICTFKDDVNLRRGEEIEPELLETIEKSRFAIVVFSKNYAGSRWCLNELVKIIQCWFLKRQIVVPVFYDVEPTEVRNQIGSYAEDFTRHEVYSPDKVDTWRDALSKAASISGYDGKRLAYLSYKYQPISPKVHKITQVTGRQETKGH
;
A
#
# COMPACT_ATOMS: atom_id res chain seq x y z
N MET A 1 -29.02 4.05 12.27
CA MET A 1 -28.62 2.69 12.68
C MET A 1 -27.13 2.54 12.38
N ALA A 2 -26.30 2.23 13.38
CA ALA A 2 -24.88 2.05 13.18
C ALA A 2 -24.63 0.70 12.50
N TYR A 3 -24.06 0.70 11.31
CA TYR A 3 -23.64 -0.51 10.62
C TYR A 3 -22.44 -1.07 11.38
N SER A 4 -22.62 -2.12 12.17
CA SER A 4 -21.53 -2.84 12.80
C SER A 4 -20.69 -3.49 11.70
N LEU A 5 -19.47 -2.98 11.48
CA LEU A 5 -18.51 -3.60 10.59
C LEU A 5 -18.18 -5.02 11.11
N PRO A 6 -17.94 -6.00 10.22
CA PRO A 6 -17.60 -7.35 10.64
C PRO A 6 -16.36 -7.32 11.55
N SER A 7 -16.48 -7.88 12.76
CA SER A 7 -15.34 -8.04 13.66
C SER A 7 -14.44 -9.15 13.11
N CYS A 8 -13.18 -8.83 12.78
CA CYS A 8 -12.26 -9.85 12.31
C CYS A 8 -11.71 -10.66 13.49
N SER A 9 -12.08 -11.94 13.59
CA SER A 9 -11.80 -12.76 14.76
C SER A 9 -10.41 -13.41 14.78
N SER A 10 -9.55 -13.23 13.76
CA SER A 10 -8.24 -13.90 13.69
C SER A 10 -7.11 -13.19 12.93
N GLY A 11 -7.26 -11.93 12.50
CA GLY A 11 -6.21 -11.17 11.79
C GLY A 11 -6.79 -10.20 10.77
N HIS A 12 -5.95 -9.62 9.89
CA HIS A 12 -6.43 -8.77 8.78
C HIS A 12 -6.15 -9.49 7.45
N ASP A 13 -7.09 -9.42 6.50
CA ASP A 13 -6.86 -9.90 5.13
C ASP A 13 -5.95 -8.93 4.37
N VAL A 14 -6.20 -7.63 4.54
CA VAL A 14 -5.54 -6.55 3.80
C VAL A 14 -4.86 -5.59 4.77
N PHE A 15 -3.59 -5.28 4.51
CA PHE A 15 -2.90 -4.11 5.02
C PHE A 15 -3.00 -2.98 3.99
N LEU A 16 -3.55 -1.82 4.36
CA LEU A 16 -3.69 -0.66 3.48
C LEU A 16 -2.71 0.43 3.90
N SER A 17 -1.60 0.57 3.16
CA SER A 17 -0.58 1.61 3.35
C SER A 17 -0.86 2.79 2.41
N PHE A 18 -0.88 4.00 2.96
CA PHE A 18 -1.14 5.23 2.21
C PHE A 18 -0.54 6.44 2.89
N ARG A 19 -0.36 7.53 2.13
CA ARG A 19 -0.05 8.84 2.71
C ARG A 19 -1.36 9.51 3.09
N GLY A 20 -1.63 9.61 4.39
CA GLY A 20 -2.87 10.20 4.87
C GLY A 20 -3.05 11.66 4.45
N GLU A 21 -1.97 12.45 4.38
CA GLU A 21 -2.02 13.86 3.94
C GLU A 21 -2.62 14.02 2.53
N ASP A 22 -2.32 13.08 1.64
CA ASP A 22 -2.67 13.17 0.22
C ASP A 22 -4.06 12.59 -0.09
N THR A 23 -4.49 11.60 0.70
CA THR A 23 -5.57 10.69 0.28
C THR A 23 -6.71 10.55 1.29
N ARG A 24 -6.62 11.18 2.47
CA ARG A 24 -7.58 10.95 3.58
C ARG A 24 -9.02 11.28 3.26
N ARG A 25 -9.31 12.25 2.38
CA ARG A 25 -10.67 12.82 2.34
C ARG A 25 -11.64 12.13 1.38
N ASN A 26 -11.17 11.37 0.38
CA ASN A 26 -12.07 10.73 -0.60
C ASN A 26 -11.61 9.30 -0.97
N PHE A 27 -10.46 9.14 -1.64
CA PHE A 27 -10.05 7.87 -2.26
C PHE A 27 -9.91 6.70 -1.29
N VAL A 28 -9.04 6.85 -0.28
CA VAL A 28 -8.68 5.75 0.63
C VAL A 28 -9.88 5.35 1.49
N ASP A 29 -10.71 6.31 1.87
CA ASP A 29 -11.94 6.07 2.63
C ASP A 29 -12.96 5.28 1.81
N HIS A 30 -13.12 5.63 0.52
CA HIS A 30 -13.95 4.86 -0.40
C HIS A 30 -13.39 3.46 -0.64
N LEU A 31 -12.09 3.33 -0.87
CA LEU A 31 -11.42 2.04 -1.05
C LEU A 31 -11.62 1.14 0.18
N TYR A 32 -11.34 1.68 1.37
CA TYR A 32 -11.52 0.98 2.64
C TYR A 32 -12.96 0.53 2.84
N ARG A 33 -13.93 1.42 2.64
CA ARG A 33 -15.35 1.11 2.76
C ARG A 33 -15.77 -0.02 1.81
N ARG A 34 -15.34 0.01 0.55
CA ARG A 34 -15.66 -1.02 -0.45
C ARG A 34 -15.07 -2.38 -0.09
N LEU A 35 -13.87 -2.42 0.51
CA LEU A 35 -13.28 -3.66 1.04
C LEU A 35 -14.13 -4.23 2.17
N CYS A 36 -14.52 -3.39 3.13
CA CYS A 36 -15.38 -3.78 4.24
C CYS A 36 -16.79 -4.24 3.79
N GLU A 37 -17.41 -3.57 2.82
CA GLU A 37 -18.70 -3.95 2.21
C GLU A 37 -18.64 -5.33 1.53
N GLN A 38 -17.44 -5.82 1.20
CA GLN A 38 -17.21 -7.15 0.63
C GLN A 38 -16.76 -8.18 1.68
N SER A 39 -16.88 -7.84 2.97
CA SER A 39 -16.46 -8.63 4.12
C SER A 39 -14.96 -8.97 4.11
N ILE A 40 -14.13 -8.05 3.61
CA ILE A 40 -12.66 -8.18 3.61
C ILE A 40 -12.11 -7.42 4.81
N CYS A 41 -11.49 -8.13 5.75
CA CYS A 41 -10.92 -7.51 6.95
C CYS A 41 -9.71 -6.66 6.58
N THR A 42 -9.80 -5.34 6.75
CA THR A 42 -8.75 -4.43 6.30
C THR A 42 -8.21 -3.63 7.47
N PHE A 43 -6.89 -3.65 7.65
CA PHE A 43 -6.18 -2.71 8.51
C PHE A 43 -5.88 -1.45 7.70
N LYS A 44 -6.40 -0.31 8.14
CA LYS A 44 -6.20 0.99 7.49
C LYS A 44 -5.10 1.74 8.23
N ASP A 45 -3.88 1.76 7.68
CA ASP A 45 -2.77 2.43 8.35
C ASP A 45 -2.79 3.95 8.12
N ASP A 46 -3.32 4.67 9.09
CA ASP A 46 -3.38 6.12 9.05
C ASP A 46 -2.09 6.75 9.58
N VAL A 47 -1.08 6.81 8.72
CA VAL A 47 0.27 7.36 9.01
C VAL A 47 0.27 8.78 9.59
N ASN A 48 -0.82 9.55 9.44
CA ASN A 48 -0.91 10.90 10.01
C ASN A 48 -1.08 10.92 11.53
N LEU A 49 -1.48 9.81 12.13
CA LEU A 49 -1.68 9.69 13.59
C LEU A 49 -0.41 9.21 14.31
N ARG A 50 0.58 8.71 13.57
CA ARG A 50 1.78 8.10 14.13
C ARG A 50 2.91 9.12 14.26
N ARG A 51 3.50 9.22 15.46
CA ARG A 51 4.66 10.06 15.76
C ARG A 51 5.86 9.15 16.03
N GLY A 52 6.90 9.21 15.20
CA GLY A 52 8.12 8.44 15.38
C GLY A 52 8.72 7.97 14.05
N GLU A 53 9.93 7.41 14.11
CA GLU A 53 10.64 6.84 12.94
C GLU A 53 10.59 5.31 12.89
N GLU A 54 10.40 4.67 14.05
CA GLU A 54 10.36 3.22 14.19
C GLU A 54 8.94 2.69 14.09
N ILE A 55 8.76 1.67 13.24
CA ILE A 55 7.49 0.99 13.10
C ILE A 55 7.22 0.20 14.38
N GLU A 56 6.07 0.45 14.98
CA GLU A 56 5.62 -0.28 16.17
C GLU A 56 5.60 -1.80 15.89
N PRO A 57 6.04 -2.65 16.83
CA PRO A 57 6.06 -4.10 16.64
C PRO A 57 4.72 -4.69 16.23
N GLU A 58 3.61 -4.16 16.77
CA GLU A 58 2.25 -4.58 16.43
C GLU A 58 1.89 -4.28 14.96
N LEU A 59 2.40 -3.18 14.41
CA LEU A 59 2.21 -2.84 13.01
C LEU A 59 3.03 -3.76 12.10
N LEU A 60 4.28 -4.06 12.47
CA LEU A 60 5.09 -5.04 11.74
C LEU A 60 4.42 -6.41 11.70
N GLU A 61 3.88 -6.85 12.84
CA GLU A 61 3.14 -8.10 12.94
C GLU A 61 1.87 -8.08 12.08
N THR A 62 1.17 -6.95 12.04
CA THR A 62 -0.03 -6.77 11.20
C THR A 62 0.31 -6.83 9.70
N ILE A 63 1.39 -6.16 9.27
CA ILE A 63 1.90 -6.27 7.90
C ILE A 63 2.24 -7.73 7.59
N GLU A 64 2.93 -8.42 8.49
CA GLU A 64 3.38 -9.79 8.29
C GLU A 64 2.24 -10.82 8.22
N LYS A 65 1.18 -10.63 9.03
CA LYS A 65 0.03 -11.53 9.08
C LYS A 65 -0.97 -11.27 7.96
N SER A 66 -0.95 -10.07 7.37
CA SER A 66 -1.86 -9.71 6.28
C SER A 66 -1.58 -10.52 5.02
N ARG A 67 -2.63 -10.98 4.35
CA ARG A 67 -2.51 -11.76 3.10
C ARG A 67 -2.21 -10.87 1.90
N PHE A 68 -2.78 -9.68 1.92
CA PHE A 68 -2.61 -8.64 0.90
C PHE A 68 -2.03 -7.39 1.54
N ALA A 69 -1.17 -6.69 0.81
CA ALA A 69 -0.80 -5.32 1.10
C ALA A 69 -1.21 -4.46 -0.10
N ILE A 70 -2.13 -3.53 0.10
CA ILE A 70 -2.46 -2.50 -0.88
C ILE A 70 -1.62 -1.27 -0.53
N VAL A 71 -0.82 -0.81 -1.49
CA VAL A 71 0.01 0.40 -1.32
C VAL A 71 -0.50 1.47 -2.25
N VAL A 72 -1.02 2.56 -1.68
CA VAL A 72 -1.52 3.72 -2.43
C VAL A 72 -0.40 4.75 -2.56
N PHE A 73 0.31 4.68 -3.68
CA PHE A 73 1.30 5.67 -4.07
C PHE A 73 0.59 6.97 -4.48
N SER A 74 1.04 8.07 -3.89
CA SER A 74 0.53 9.42 -4.06
C SER A 74 1.69 10.41 -4.05
N LYS A 75 1.45 11.64 -4.48
CA LYS A 75 2.50 12.64 -4.74
C LYS A 75 3.53 12.80 -3.62
N ASN A 76 3.10 12.78 -2.36
CA ASN A 76 3.96 12.99 -1.18
C ASN A 76 4.17 11.70 -0.38
N TYR A 77 3.94 10.53 -0.96
CA TYR A 77 4.15 9.24 -0.29
C TYR A 77 5.61 9.08 0.16
N ALA A 78 6.56 9.41 -0.73
CA ALA A 78 7.98 9.31 -0.42
C ALA A 78 8.47 10.34 0.59
N GLY A 79 7.75 11.45 0.80
CA GLY A 79 8.08 12.44 1.83
C GLY A 79 7.98 11.88 3.26
N SER A 80 7.22 10.79 3.47
CA SER A 80 7.06 10.13 4.75
C SER A 80 8.03 8.97 4.92
N ARG A 81 9.04 9.13 5.79
CA ARG A 81 9.95 8.04 6.19
C ARG A 81 9.20 6.83 6.76
N TRP A 82 8.05 7.07 7.40
CA TRP A 82 7.17 6.00 7.87
C TRP A 82 6.63 5.15 6.73
N CYS A 83 6.01 5.80 5.72
CA CYS A 83 5.49 5.12 4.53
C CYS A 83 6.60 4.32 3.82
N LEU A 84 7.81 4.88 3.74
CA LEU A 84 8.96 4.20 3.13
C LEU A 84 9.41 2.98 3.94
N ASN A 85 9.47 3.07 5.27
CA ASN A 85 9.81 1.92 6.13
C ASN A 85 8.75 0.81 6.04
N GLU A 86 7.46 1.16 5.99
CA GLU A 86 6.38 0.20 5.79
C GLU A 86 6.52 -0.51 4.45
N LEU A 87 6.81 0.24 3.39
CA LEU A 87 7.01 -0.31 2.06
C LEU A 87 8.16 -1.31 2.03
N VAL A 88 9.28 -1.02 2.69
CA VAL A 88 10.40 -1.97 2.82
C VAL A 88 9.91 -3.27 3.47
N LYS A 89 9.13 -3.17 4.56
CA LYS A 89 8.60 -4.36 5.23
C LYS A 89 7.63 -5.15 4.35
N ILE A 90 6.76 -4.46 3.63
CA ILE A 90 5.81 -5.06 2.68
C ILE A 90 6.57 -5.80 1.58
N ILE A 91 7.63 -5.21 1.01
CA ILE A 91 8.45 -5.86 -0.02
C ILE A 91 9.22 -7.07 0.52
N GLN A 92 9.69 -7.02 1.76
CA GLN A 92 10.24 -8.21 2.43
C GLN A 92 9.19 -9.33 2.57
N CYS A 93 7.96 -9.00 2.98
CA CYS A 93 6.88 -9.99 3.10
C CYS A 93 6.43 -10.53 1.73
N TRP A 94 6.43 -9.69 0.71
CA TRP A 94 6.18 -10.07 -0.68
C TRP A 94 7.19 -11.11 -1.17
N PHE A 95 8.47 -10.95 -0.82
CA PHE A 95 9.52 -11.88 -1.22
C PHE A 95 9.55 -13.15 -0.36
N LEU A 96 9.56 -13.02 0.96
CA LEU A 96 9.80 -14.13 1.90
C LEU A 96 8.53 -14.90 2.28
N LYS A 97 7.38 -14.20 2.40
CA LYS A 97 6.12 -14.78 2.90
C LYS A 97 5.08 -14.98 1.80
N ARG A 98 5.42 -14.67 0.55
CA ARG A 98 4.51 -14.73 -0.63
C ARG A 98 3.25 -13.88 -0.44
N GLN A 99 3.34 -12.81 0.35
CA GLN A 99 2.27 -11.82 0.47
C GLN A 99 1.95 -11.24 -0.91
N ILE A 100 0.67 -10.96 -1.18
CA ILE A 100 0.25 -10.31 -2.42
C ILE A 100 0.36 -8.81 -2.22
N VAL A 101 1.12 -8.12 -3.07
CA VAL A 101 1.19 -6.66 -3.06
C VAL A 101 0.42 -6.12 -4.24
N VAL A 102 -0.46 -5.17 -4.00
CA VAL A 102 -1.28 -4.50 -5.01
C VAL A 102 -0.93 -3.02 -5.00
N PRO A 103 -0.03 -2.58 -5.91
CA PRO A 103 0.26 -1.15 -6.05
C PRO A 103 -0.93 -0.44 -6.67
N VAL A 104 -1.30 0.70 -6.10
CA VAL A 104 -2.32 1.63 -6.59
C VAL A 104 -1.66 2.98 -6.75
N PHE A 105 -1.82 3.60 -7.91
CA PHE A 105 -1.20 4.88 -8.26
C PHE A 105 -2.30 5.95 -8.29
N TYR A 106 -2.24 6.89 -7.35
CA TYR A 106 -3.21 7.97 -7.16
C TYR A 106 -2.57 9.31 -7.52
N ASP A 107 -3.01 9.90 -8.63
CA ASP A 107 -2.48 11.15 -9.20
C ASP A 107 -0.94 11.17 -9.37
N VAL A 108 -0.35 10.00 -9.64
CA VAL A 108 1.08 9.82 -9.94
C VAL A 108 1.26 8.74 -11.00
N GLU A 109 2.23 8.90 -11.89
CA GLU A 109 2.52 7.86 -12.88
C GLU A 109 3.36 6.72 -12.26
N PRO A 110 3.12 5.44 -12.66
CA PRO A 110 3.94 4.32 -12.18
C PRO A 110 5.43 4.50 -12.46
N THR A 111 5.80 5.19 -13.54
CA THR A 111 7.20 5.51 -13.87
C THR A 111 7.81 6.53 -12.93
N GLU A 112 7.02 7.48 -12.41
CA GLU A 112 7.50 8.43 -11.40
C GLU A 112 7.88 7.72 -10.12
N VAL A 113 7.02 6.80 -9.65
CA VAL A 113 7.29 5.98 -8.46
C VAL A 113 8.48 5.04 -8.72
N ARG A 114 8.51 4.36 -9.87
CA ARG A 114 9.54 3.36 -10.19
C ARG A 114 10.93 3.95 -10.33
N ASN A 115 11.05 5.14 -10.91
CA ASN A 115 12.35 5.77 -11.18
C ASN A 115 12.66 6.90 -10.18
N GLN A 116 11.76 7.14 -9.22
CA GLN A 116 11.85 8.22 -8.23
C GLN A 116 12.15 9.59 -8.87
N ILE A 117 11.36 9.94 -9.88
CA ILE A 117 11.40 11.24 -10.57
C ILE A 117 10.22 12.13 -10.13
N GLY A 118 10.21 13.40 -10.55
CA GLY A 118 9.15 14.34 -10.15
C GLY A 118 9.20 14.64 -8.64
N SER A 119 8.05 14.63 -7.97
CA SER A 119 7.98 14.89 -6.52
C SER A 119 8.81 13.91 -5.70
N TYR A 120 8.93 12.67 -6.15
CA TYR A 120 9.75 11.65 -5.48
C TYR A 120 11.23 12.05 -5.48
N ALA A 121 11.74 12.67 -6.56
CA ALA A 121 13.14 13.11 -6.60
C ALA A 121 13.40 14.18 -5.53
N GLU A 122 12.48 15.15 -5.40
CA GLU A 122 12.57 16.22 -4.38
C GLU A 122 12.53 15.66 -2.95
N ASP A 123 11.69 14.65 -2.70
CA ASP A 123 11.63 13.95 -1.42
C ASP A 123 12.96 13.24 -1.12
N PHE A 124 13.55 12.56 -2.10
CA PHE A 124 14.80 11.85 -1.92
C PHE A 124 16.01 12.77 -1.73
N THR A 125 16.05 13.94 -2.35
CA THR A 125 17.11 14.94 -2.06
C THR A 125 17.12 15.31 -0.58
N ARG A 126 15.97 15.38 0.08
CA ARG A 126 15.91 15.64 1.53
C ARG A 126 16.36 14.43 2.33
N HIS A 127 15.92 13.23 1.94
CA HIS A 127 16.32 11.99 2.63
C HIS A 127 17.81 11.68 2.52
N GLU A 128 18.47 12.05 1.43
CA GLU A 128 19.93 11.92 1.28
C GLU A 128 20.70 12.73 2.33
N VAL A 129 20.12 13.81 2.85
CA VAL A 129 20.72 14.60 3.94
C VAL A 129 20.40 14.00 5.32
N TYR A 130 19.14 13.62 5.55
CA TYR A 130 18.66 13.27 6.90
C TYR A 130 18.65 11.77 7.21
N SER A 131 18.75 10.90 6.21
CA SER A 131 18.68 9.43 6.36
C SER A 131 19.49 8.70 5.26
N PRO A 132 20.76 9.07 5.03
CA PRO A 132 21.56 8.56 3.92
C PRO A 132 21.72 7.03 3.93
N ASP A 133 21.73 6.41 5.12
CA ASP A 133 21.86 4.97 5.32
C ASP A 133 20.63 4.16 4.84
N LYS A 134 19.47 4.82 4.67
CA LYS A 134 18.21 4.17 4.29
C LYS A 134 17.81 4.42 2.85
N VAL A 135 18.34 5.46 2.21
CA VAL A 135 17.91 5.93 0.89
C VAL A 135 17.92 4.82 -0.15
N ASP A 136 19.02 4.06 -0.26
CA ASP A 136 19.13 3.00 -1.26
C ASP A 136 18.08 1.92 -1.05
N THR A 137 17.83 1.54 0.22
CA THR A 137 16.82 0.55 0.57
C THR A 137 15.41 1.03 0.20
N TRP A 138 15.12 2.31 0.41
CA TRP A 138 13.83 2.91 0.05
C TRP A 138 13.64 3.01 -1.47
N ARG A 139 14.68 3.44 -2.21
CA ARG A 139 14.66 3.47 -3.70
C ARG A 139 14.40 2.09 -4.27
N ASP A 140 15.07 1.07 -3.74
CA ASP A 140 14.88 -0.33 -4.12
C ASP A 140 13.45 -0.80 -3.88
N ALA A 141 12.88 -0.49 -2.72
CA ALA A 141 11.53 -0.91 -2.36
C ALA A 141 10.47 -0.28 -3.27
N LEU A 142 10.58 1.03 -3.58
CA LEU A 142 9.70 1.73 -4.52
C LEU A 142 9.80 1.13 -5.93
N SER A 143 11.03 0.94 -6.41
CA SER A 143 11.30 0.38 -7.74
C SER A 143 10.71 -1.02 -7.89
N LYS A 144 10.89 -1.88 -6.87
CA LYS A 144 10.31 -3.23 -6.82
C LYS A 144 8.78 -3.15 -6.80
N ALA A 145 8.20 -2.39 -5.88
CA ALA A 145 6.75 -2.27 -5.72
C ALA A 145 6.04 -1.80 -7.00
N ALA A 146 6.57 -0.75 -7.64
CA ALA A 146 6.04 -0.19 -8.88
C ALA A 146 6.23 -1.10 -10.11
N SER A 147 6.98 -2.20 -9.95
CA SER A 147 7.24 -3.19 -11.01
C SER A 147 6.42 -4.47 -10.84
N ILE A 148 5.73 -4.68 -9.72
CA ILE A 148 4.98 -5.92 -9.44
C ILE A 148 3.88 -6.20 -10.47
N SER A 149 3.21 -5.17 -10.99
CA SER A 149 2.20 -5.33 -12.05
C SER A 149 2.78 -5.69 -13.41
N GLY A 150 4.07 -5.40 -13.64
CA GLY A 150 4.76 -5.66 -14.92
C GLY A 150 5.45 -7.02 -15.00
N TYR A 151 5.84 -7.64 -13.87
CA TYR A 151 6.75 -8.79 -13.87
C TYR A 151 6.13 -10.14 -13.48
N ASP A 152 4.94 -10.19 -12.89
CA ASP A 152 4.58 -11.38 -12.11
C ASP A 152 3.21 -12.04 -12.42
N GLY A 153 2.88 -12.20 -13.70
CA GLY A 153 1.63 -12.84 -14.13
C GLY A 153 1.45 -14.28 -13.61
N LYS A 154 2.53 -15.07 -13.50
CA LYS A 154 2.47 -16.46 -13.01
C LYS A 154 2.22 -16.54 -11.50
N ARG A 155 2.87 -15.69 -10.70
CA ARG A 155 2.63 -15.66 -9.25
C ARG A 155 1.26 -15.06 -8.95
N LEU A 156 0.83 -14.05 -9.70
CA LEU A 156 -0.53 -13.52 -9.60
C LEU A 156 -1.57 -14.61 -9.91
N ALA A 157 -1.38 -15.42 -10.94
CA ALA A 157 -2.27 -16.54 -11.26
C ALA A 157 -2.33 -17.59 -10.14
N TYR A 158 -1.17 -18.05 -9.65
CA TYR A 158 -1.09 -19.04 -8.56
C TYR A 158 -1.72 -18.52 -7.25
N LEU A 159 -1.41 -17.28 -6.87
CA LEU A 159 -1.92 -16.68 -5.64
C LEU A 159 -3.39 -16.30 -5.77
N SER A 160 -3.86 -15.91 -6.97
CA SER A 160 -5.28 -15.71 -7.26
C SER A 160 -6.07 -17.00 -7.05
N TYR A 161 -5.57 -18.14 -7.53
CA TYR A 161 -6.17 -19.46 -7.26
C TYR A 161 -6.15 -19.82 -5.77
N LYS A 162 -4.99 -19.70 -5.11
CA LYS A 162 -4.82 -20.09 -3.70
C LYS A 162 -5.73 -19.31 -2.73
N TYR A 163 -6.03 -18.06 -3.04
CA TYR A 163 -6.71 -17.13 -2.13
C TYR A 163 -8.11 -16.72 -2.60
N GLN A 164 -8.76 -17.55 -3.41
CA GLN A 164 -10.19 -17.41 -3.66
C GLN A 164 -11.00 -17.58 -2.37
N PRO A 165 -12.11 -16.84 -2.20
CA PRO A 165 -12.71 -15.88 -3.13
C PRO A 165 -12.20 -14.42 -2.98
N ILE A 166 -11.21 -14.16 -2.13
CA ILE A 166 -10.82 -12.79 -1.73
C ILE A 166 -9.98 -12.10 -2.81
N SER A 167 -9.02 -12.80 -3.43
CA SER A 167 -8.10 -12.19 -4.40
C SER A 167 -8.80 -11.49 -5.58
N PRO A 168 -9.79 -12.11 -6.26
CA PRO A 168 -10.51 -11.43 -7.34
C PRO A 168 -11.28 -10.19 -6.88
N LYS A 169 -11.83 -10.20 -5.65
CA LYS A 169 -12.54 -9.06 -5.08
C LYS A 169 -11.60 -7.88 -4.84
N VAL A 170 -10.44 -8.12 -4.21
CA VAL A 170 -9.44 -7.08 -3.95
C VAL A 170 -8.99 -6.39 -5.25
N HIS A 171 -8.61 -7.17 -6.28
CA HIS A 171 -8.19 -6.61 -7.57
C HIS A 171 -9.31 -5.83 -8.26
N LYS A 172 -10.55 -6.33 -8.22
CA LYS A 172 -11.70 -5.63 -8.80
C LYS A 172 -11.96 -4.31 -8.08
N ILE A 173 -11.91 -4.29 -6.76
CA ILE A 173 -12.15 -3.10 -5.96
C ILE A 173 -11.06 -2.05 -6.25
N THR A 174 -9.78 -2.40 -6.24
CA THR A 174 -8.70 -1.44 -6.49
C THR A 174 -8.75 -0.83 -7.88
N GLN A 175 -9.08 -1.61 -8.92
CA GLN A 175 -9.24 -1.10 -10.29
C GLN A 175 -10.48 -0.21 -10.48
N VAL A 176 -11.61 -0.55 -9.85
CA VAL A 176 -12.84 0.22 -9.98
C VAL A 176 -12.72 1.56 -9.26
N THR A 177 -12.20 1.57 -8.02
CA THR A 177 -12.03 2.80 -7.26
C THR A 177 -11.05 3.74 -7.98
N GLY A 178 -9.95 3.22 -8.55
CA GLY A 178 -8.98 4.03 -9.31
C GLY A 178 -9.54 4.69 -10.58
N ARG A 179 -10.56 4.11 -11.23
CA ARG A 179 -11.18 4.67 -12.45
C ARG A 179 -12.28 5.70 -12.19
N GLN A 180 -12.89 5.70 -11.01
CA GLN A 180 -13.98 6.63 -10.70
C GLN A 180 -13.48 8.03 -10.35
N GLU A 181 -12.24 8.16 -9.86
CA GLU A 181 -11.69 9.45 -9.46
C GLU A 181 -10.93 10.17 -10.60
N THR A 182 -10.38 9.44 -11.58
CA THR A 182 -9.75 10.06 -12.77
C THR A 182 -10.73 10.71 -13.75
N LYS A 183 -12.05 10.61 -13.52
CA LYS A 183 -13.10 11.21 -14.36
C LYS A 183 -13.72 12.48 -13.77
N GLY A 184 -13.23 12.95 -12.63
CA GLY A 184 -13.73 14.14 -11.96
C GLY A 184 -12.68 15.23 -11.86
N HIS A 185 -12.25 15.80 -13.00
CA HIS A 185 -11.63 17.13 -13.11
C HIS A 185 -11.99 17.72 -14.47
#